data_AF-A0A934PU63-F1
#
_entry.id   AF-A0A934PU63-F1
#
_cell.length_a   1.000
_cell.length_b   1.000
_cell.length_c   1.000
_cell.angle_alpha   90.00
_cell.angle_beta   90.00
_cell.angle_gamma   90.00
#
_symmetry.space_group_name_H-M   'P 1'
#
loop_
_entity.id
_entity.type
_entity.pdbx_description
1 polymer ?
#
loop_
_entity_poly.entity_id
_entity_poly.type
_entity_poly.pdbx_seq_one_letter_code
_entity_poly.pdbx_strand_id
1 'polypeptide(L)'
;MKKLFKIILCLLLSGWLGGHTAFSQAVEQEDACLLYFKAWNFLKYTHPLMTTGSVNADSLFLSALPKVIAVTDRQGLNAELTQLLEHFPIPAGRAADTTENGQLLTRNLDLSWFRKSRLVSPVNRSTLEAHWQRRYTGKSSYYLPGLSYEAEIPHEPAYSFPKNENVPLAYRLLALAKLQGVVDYVYPHKYLMAANFDQALKKAVPRMLSADGRWQYEEILLKLTALLQDTHSFGLYKQLQFRKAIFKNGYYPPFTYHVFEDNILVTGEIIPERCTAAGIRKGDEITAINGEPVKRVINRLAGLLSASNRPALVHRLSDYAQNLVWGADSGSFQLQVRRGRQILLCPATFSGLGQPEDLARISRYLSTAAPKKSDSDGLILLSDSIAYFKISDTYRLIAKTPDEAIDHHMDSLLTTAGKMPGIIFDMRGYPDWGGFVYTYIFKHFGAVPHFYARYFELNKQQVGTYRLKRDTATYYPPGLPVDQAPYPGKVVIIVNSETLSQSEWNTMNLQAIFPQAITIGEQSAGADGDIKQLHLPGGYTFDFTGNAIIYNNGREAQQNGVRIEQRVPQTRQSLLSGSDIQLDTAIKLIRQP
;
A
#
# COMPACT_ATOMS: atom_id res chain seq x y z
N MET A 1 41.92 68.35 -36.72
CA MET A 1 43.24 69.03 -36.63
C MET A 1 43.17 70.03 -35.49
N LYS A 2 43.95 70.07 -34.41
CA LYS A 2 45.13 69.34 -33.95
C LYS A 2 45.09 69.40 -32.40
N LYS A 3 45.26 68.24 -31.76
CA LYS A 3 46.07 67.99 -30.56
C LYS A 3 46.10 69.06 -29.46
N LEU A 4 45.49 68.78 -28.30
CA LEU A 4 46.28 68.64 -27.07
C LEU A 4 45.53 67.77 -26.04
N PHE A 5 45.93 66.50 -26.04
CA PHE A 5 45.60 65.45 -25.10
C PHE A 5 46.84 65.31 -24.22
N LYS A 6 46.76 65.49 -22.90
CA LYS A 6 47.56 64.78 -21.88
C LYS A 6 47.38 65.38 -20.48
N ILE A 7 47.07 64.48 -19.55
CA ILE A 7 47.26 64.56 -18.09
C ILE A 7 46.14 65.31 -17.35
N ILE A 8 45.09 64.55 -16.98
CA ILE A 8 44.49 64.42 -15.65
C ILE A 8 43.47 63.26 -15.78
N LEU A 9 43.96 62.02 -15.78
CA LEU A 9 43.12 60.82 -15.60
C LEU A 9 44.01 59.65 -15.16
N CYS A 10 44.66 59.80 -14.01
CA CYS A 10 45.32 58.72 -13.27
C CYS A 10 45.58 59.27 -11.87
N LEU A 11 44.63 59.08 -10.93
CA LEU A 11 44.82 59.01 -9.46
C LEU A 11 43.46 59.14 -8.75
N LEU A 12 42.55 58.18 -8.96
CA LEU A 12 41.50 57.81 -7.99
C LEU A 12 41.17 56.32 -8.17
N LEU A 13 42.22 55.49 -8.18
CA LEU A 13 42.17 54.02 -8.13
C LEU A 13 42.90 53.57 -6.86
N SER A 14 42.27 53.73 -5.71
CA SER A 14 42.60 52.99 -4.48
C SER A 14 41.56 53.28 -3.40
N GLY A 15 40.68 52.31 -3.15
CA GLY A 15 39.86 52.32 -1.94
C GLY A 15 38.37 52.09 -2.16
N TRP A 16 37.98 50.99 -2.82
CA TRP A 16 36.67 50.35 -2.60
C TRP A 16 36.81 48.83 -2.74
N LEU A 17 37.63 48.26 -1.86
CA LEU A 17 37.55 46.85 -1.46
C LEU A 17 36.82 46.85 -0.12
N GLY A 18 35.49 46.69 -0.17
CA GLY A 18 34.64 46.73 1.00
C GLY A 18 33.35 45.97 0.74
N GLY A 19 33.44 44.64 0.87
CA GLY A 19 32.32 43.73 1.12
C GLY A 19 31.15 43.79 0.13
N HIS A 20 31.23 43.04 -0.97
CA HIS A 20 30.02 42.38 -1.44
C HIS A 20 29.60 41.39 -0.36
N THR A 21 28.73 41.80 0.56
CA THR A 21 27.89 40.86 1.28
C THR A 21 27.06 40.16 0.21
N ALA A 22 27.53 38.99 -0.24
CA ALA A 22 26.71 38.10 -1.02
C ALA A 22 25.50 37.79 -0.14
N PHE A 23 24.36 38.42 -0.42
CA PHE A 23 23.11 38.09 0.25
C PHE A 23 22.83 36.62 -0.05
N SER A 24 23.05 35.77 0.96
CA SER A 24 22.76 34.34 0.88
C SER A 24 21.29 34.19 0.53
N GLN A 25 21.00 33.37 -0.48
CA GLN A 25 19.62 33.13 -0.90
C GLN A 25 18.87 32.50 0.28
N ALA A 26 17.77 33.13 0.70
CA ALA A 26 16.91 32.60 1.75
C ALA A 26 16.44 31.17 1.40
N VAL A 27 16.36 30.33 2.42
CA VAL A 27 15.90 28.95 2.29
C VAL A 27 14.81 28.71 3.33
N GLU A 28 13.68 28.20 2.86
CA GLU A 28 12.59 27.79 3.73
C GLU A 28 13.02 26.58 4.57
N GLN A 29 12.61 26.55 5.84
CA GLN A 29 13.00 25.52 6.80
C GLN A 29 12.64 24.11 6.32
N GLU A 30 11.49 23.95 5.65
CA GLU A 30 11.08 22.68 5.06
C GLU A 30 11.95 22.22 3.89
N ASP A 31 12.50 23.15 3.10
CA ASP A 31 13.43 22.82 2.01
C ASP A 31 14.78 22.35 2.59
N ALA A 32 15.25 22.99 3.66
CA ALA A 32 16.45 22.58 4.38
C ALA A 32 16.29 21.16 4.97
N CYS A 33 15.19 20.91 5.70
CA CYS A 33 14.87 19.60 6.24
C CYS A 33 14.79 18.54 5.13
N LEU A 34 14.00 18.78 4.07
CA LEU A 34 13.79 17.82 2.99
C LEU A 34 15.10 17.43 2.29
N LEU A 35 15.97 18.40 2.02
CA LEU A 35 17.24 18.14 1.36
C LEU A 35 18.21 17.38 2.27
N TYR A 36 18.22 17.70 3.57
CA TYR A 36 18.99 16.94 4.56
C TYR A 36 18.50 15.49 4.68
N PHE A 37 17.18 15.28 4.72
CA PHE A 37 16.58 13.93 4.78
C PHE A 37 17.01 13.09 3.56
N LYS A 38 17.02 13.68 2.36
CA LYS A 38 17.50 13.01 1.14
C LYS A 38 18.98 12.65 1.21
N ALA A 39 19.83 13.56 1.65
CA ALA A 39 21.26 13.31 1.79
C ALA A 39 21.55 12.22 2.84
N TRP A 40 20.86 12.27 3.98
CA TRP A 40 20.94 11.25 5.03
C TRP A 40 20.52 9.86 4.52
N ASN A 41 19.34 9.76 3.87
CA ASN A 41 18.87 8.48 3.31
C ASN A 41 19.77 7.97 2.17
N PHE A 42 20.25 8.86 1.32
CA PHE A 42 21.21 8.52 0.27
C PHE A 42 22.44 7.83 0.87
N LEU A 43 23.05 8.40 1.90
CA LEU A 43 24.19 7.79 2.59
C LEU A 43 23.79 6.50 3.31
N LYS A 44 22.63 6.48 3.98
CA LYS A 44 22.09 5.30 4.69
C LYS A 44 22.02 4.06 3.80
N TYR A 45 21.57 4.21 2.56
CA TYR A 45 21.37 3.10 1.64
C TYR A 45 22.54 2.84 0.68
N THR A 46 23.48 3.78 0.54
CA THR A 46 24.55 3.67 -0.48
C THR A 46 25.96 3.69 0.08
N HIS A 47 26.19 4.18 1.30
CA HIS A 47 27.53 4.31 1.86
C HIS A 47 27.94 3.05 2.65
N PRO A 48 29.11 2.44 2.38
CA PRO A 48 29.56 1.21 3.05
C PRO A 48 29.43 1.25 4.58
N LEU A 49 29.90 2.32 5.24
CA LEU A 49 29.84 2.45 6.70
C LEU A 49 28.41 2.41 7.28
N MET A 50 27.41 2.86 6.52
CA MET A 50 26.01 2.82 6.95
C MET A 50 25.39 1.47 6.58
N THR A 51 25.65 0.98 5.37
CA THR A 51 25.09 -0.28 4.87
C THR A 51 25.67 -1.51 5.58
N THR A 52 26.79 -1.40 6.30
CA THR A 52 27.33 -2.45 7.17
C THR A 52 26.97 -2.25 8.64
N GLY A 53 26.25 -1.18 9.00
CA GLY A 53 25.88 -0.85 10.38
C GLY A 53 27.03 -0.31 11.24
N SER A 54 28.15 0.08 10.64
CA SER A 54 29.29 0.67 11.37
C SER A 54 29.00 2.07 11.91
N VAL A 55 28.07 2.79 11.27
CA VAL A 55 27.51 4.06 11.75
C VAL A 55 26.00 3.88 11.93
N ASN A 56 25.49 4.23 13.11
CA ASN A 56 24.05 4.21 13.37
C ASN A 56 23.37 5.42 12.70
N ALA A 57 22.50 5.15 11.73
CA ALA A 57 21.85 6.19 10.93
C ALA A 57 20.96 7.13 11.77
N ASP A 58 20.17 6.58 12.67
CA ASP A 58 19.20 7.35 13.46
C ASP A 58 19.92 8.25 14.48
N SER A 59 20.98 7.74 15.15
CA SER A 59 21.80 8.55 16.06
C SER A 59 22.46 9.74 15.35
N LEU A 60 23.01 9.51 14.15
CA LEU A 60 23.60 10.58 13.34
C LEU A 60 22.55 11.63 12.97
N PHE A 61 21.37 11.20 12.51
CA PHE A 61 20.27 12.09 12.17
C PHE A 61 19.84 12.95 13.35
N LEU A 62 19.56 12.32 14.50
CA LEU A 62 19.07 12.99 15.70
C LEU A 62 20.08 14.01 16.24
N SER A 63 21.38 13.73 16.14
CA SER A 63 22.44 14.64 16.61
C SER A 63 22.55 15.92 15.76
N ALA A 64 22.31 15.83 14.46
CA ALA A 64 22.44 16.95 13.53
C ALA A 64 21.15 17.79 13.42
N LEU A 65 20.00 17.18 13.67
CA LEU A 65 18.69 17.77 13.42
C LEU A 65 18.48 19.18 14.05
N PRO A 66 18.91 19.49 15.29
CA PRO A 66 18.75 20.83 15.86
C PRO A 66 19.41 21.94 15.03
N LYS A 67 20.53 21.65 14.36
CA LYS A 67 21.20 22.61 13.48
C LYS A 67 20.47 22.75 12.15
N VAL A 68 20.02 21.64 11.59
CA VAL A 68 19.26 21.60 10.33
C VAL A 68 17.99 22.43 10.43
N ILE A 69 17.23 22.31 11.54
CA ILE A 69 16.01 23.11 11.74
C ILE A 69 16.32 24.60 11.93
N ALA A 70 17.54 24.97 12.34
CA ALA A 70 17.93 26.37 12.54
C ALA A 70 18.42 27.05 11.26
N VAL A 71 18.54 26.31 10.14
CA VAL A 71 18.97 26.85 8.84
C VAL A 71 17.93 27.83 8.30
N THR A 72 18.40 29.02 7.90
CA THR A 72 17.58 30.09 7.32
C THR A 72 18.01 30.50 5.90
N ASP A 73 19.17 30.01 5.46
CA ASP A 73 19.74 30.38 4.17
C ASP A 73 20.52 29.25 3.51
N ARG A 74 20.87 29.44 2.23
CA ARG A 74 21.55 28.45 1.42
C ARG A 74 22.97 28.14 1.90
N GLN A 75 23.67 29.09 2.50
CA GLN A 75 25.01 28.88 3.03
C GLN A 75 24.96 27.94 4.23
N GLY A 76 24.05 28.20 5.19
CA GLY A 76 23.81 27.32 6.34
C GLY A 76 23.41 25.91 5.91
N LEU A 77 22.48 25.77 4.96
CA LEU A 77 22.09 24.46 4.42
C LEU A 77 23.28 23.68 3.87
N ASN A 78 24.14 24.35 3.09
CA ASN A 78 25.30 23.68 2.52
C ASN A 78 26.37 23.36 3.55
N ALA A 79 26.53 24.18 4.60
CA ALA A 79 27.42 23.86 5.71
C ALA A 79 26.98 22.58 6.43
N GLU A 80 25.68 22.42 6.70
CA GLU A 80 25.15 21.20 7.33
C GLU A 80 25.28 19.97 6.41
N LEU A 81 25.05 20.12 5.10
CA LEU A 81 25.30 19.04 4.14
C LEU A 81 26.78 18.67 4.05
N THR A 82 27.68 19.65 4.05
CA THR A 82 29.13 19.41 4.05
C THR A 82 29.52 18.68 5.33
N GLN A 83 29.05 19.13 6.49
CA GLN A 83 29.30 18.46 7.76
C GLN A 83 28.81 17.00 7.73
N LEU A 84 27.61 16.72 7.21
CA LEU A 84 27.12 15.35 7.05
C LEU A 84 28.05 14.51 6.15
N LEU A 85 28.45 15.05 5.00
CA LEU A 85 29.29 14.34 4.03
C LEU A 85 30.72 14.10 4.56
N GLU A 86 31.27 15.01 5.36
CA GLU A 86 32.61 14.85 5.95
C GLU A 86 32.72 13.70 6.96
N HIS A 87 31.60 13.25 7.54
CA HIS A 87 31.57 12.02 8.35
C HIS A 87 31.85 10.76 7.52
N PHE A 88 31.73 10.85 6.19
CA PHE A 88 31.82 9.72 5.28
C PHE A 88 32.92 9.94 4.26
N PRO A 89 34.11 9.36 4.45
CA PRO A 89 35.15 9.41 3.42
C PRO A 89 34.65 8.72 2.14
N ILE A 90 35.02 9.25 0.97
CA ILE A 90 34.72 8.60 -0.31
C ILE A 90 35.27 7.16 -0.26
N PRO A 91 34.45 6.12 -0.48
CA PRO A 91 34.90 4.74 -0.38
C PRO A 91 36.10 4.45 -1.29
N ALA A 92 37.09 3.73 -0.76
CA ALA A 92 38.23 3.29 -1.56
C ALA A 92 37.78 2.21 -2.57
N GLY A 93 38.26 2.30 -3.82
CA GLY A 93 37.98 1.32 -4.86
C GLY A 93 37.56 1.91 -6.21
N ARG A 94 37.32 1.02 -7.18
CA ARG A 94 36.81 1.39 -8.51
C ARG A 94 35.36 1.85 -8.42
N ALA A 95 34.94 2.63 -9.43
CA ALA A 95 33.53 2.96 -9.57
C ALA A 95 32.68 1.68 -9.58
N ALA A 96 31.53 1.73 -8.91
CA ALA A 96 30.55 0.67 -8.86
C ALA A 96 30.17 0.26 -10.27
N ASP A 97 30.47 -1.00 -10.60
CA ASP A 97 30.16 -1.58 -11.89
C ASP A 97 28.63 -1.73 -12.00
N THR A 98 28.04 -1.07 -12.99
CA THR A 98 26.58 -1.06 -13.22
C THR A 98 26.14 -2.19 -14.15
N THR A 99 27.05 -3.07 -14.59
CA THR A 99 26.68 -4.19 -15.46
C THR A 99 25.97 -5.28 -14.66
N GLU A 100 24.72 -5.02 -14.28
CA GLU A 100 23.83 -6.10 -13.90
C GLU A 100 23.30 -6.75 -15.18
N ASN A 101 23.65 -8.02 -15.38
CA ASN A 101 23.14 -8.83 -16.49
C ASN A 101 21.68 -9.21 -16.19
N GLY A 102 20.74 -8.30 -16.43
CA GLY A 102 19.33 -8.53 -16.13
C GLY A 102 18.41 -7.40 -16.56
N GLN A 103 17.10 -7.68 -16.59
CA GLN A 103 16.10 -6.64 -16.79
C GLN A 103 15.88 -5.91 -15.46
N LEU A 104 15.99 -4.58 -15.50
CA LEU A 104 15.79 -3.71 -14.34
C LEU A 104 14.56 -2.82 -14.52
N LEU A 105 13.84 -2.62 -13.42
CA LEU A 105 12.91 -1.52 -13.25
C LEU A 105 13.65 -0.38 -12.54
N THR A 106 13.87 0.73 -13.25
CA THR A 106 14.69 1.87 -12.77
C THR A 106 13.88 3.15 -12.54
N ARG A 107 12.56 3.11 -12.75
CA ARG A 107 11.68 4.30 -12.77
C ARG A 107 11.63 5.06 -11.44
N ASN A 108 11.98 4.43 -10.32
CA ASN A 108 12.00 5.08 -9.00
C ASN A 108 13.33 5.75 -8.65
N LEU A 109 14.42 5.40 -9.34
CA LEU A 109 15.72 5.96 -9.06
C LEU A 109 15.77 7.41 -9.55
N ASP A 110 15.72 8.35 -8.61
CA ASP A 110 15.83 9.78 -8.88
C ASP A 110 17.05 10.37 -8.18
N LEU A 111 18.06 10.76 -8.96
CA LEU A 111 19.26 11.46 -8.50
C LEU A 111 19.23 12.96 -8.84
N SER A 112 18.12 13.45 -9.42
CA SER A 112 17.98 14.85 -9.80
C SER A 112 17.92 15.80 -8.61
N TRP A 113 17.50 15.29 -7.44
CA TRP A 113 17.40 16.07 -6.20
C TRP A 113 18.72 16.73 -5.78
N PHE A 114 19.89 16.17 -6.13
CA PHE A 114 21.18 16.84 -5.94
C PHE A 114 21.83 17.30 -7.25
N ARG A 115 21.66 16.53 -8.34
CA ARG A 115 22.26 16.86 -9.64
C ARG A 115 21.70 18.13 -10.25
N LYS A 116 20.41 18.41 -10.05
CA LYS A 116 19.69 19.56 -10.64
C LYS A 116 19.26 20.61 -9.61
N SER A 117 19.33 20.32 -8.32
CA SER A 117 18.91 21.27 -7.28
C SER A 117 19.82 22.49 -7.25
N ARG A 118 19.18 23.67 -7.25
CA ARG A 118 19.87 24.96 -7.08
C ARG A 118 20.30 25.20 -5.64
N LEU A 119 19.71 24.51 -4.67
CA LEU A 119 20.06 24.65 -3.26
C LEU A 119 21.39 23.97 -2.94
N VAL A 120 21.71 22.85 -3.60
CA VAL A 120 22.98 22.14 -3.41
C VAL A 120 24.14 22.92 -4.05
N SER A 121 25.21 23.15 -3.28
CA SER A 121 26.44 23.78 -3.75
C SER A 121 27.18 22.90 -4.77
N PRO A 122 28.00 23.47 -5.67
CA PRO A 122 28.83 22.66 -6.57
C PRO A 122 29.74 21.64 -5.86
N VAL A 123 30.26 22.01 -4.67
CA VAL A 123 31.10 21.14 -3.85
C VAL A 123 30.30 19.93 -3.36
N ASN A 124 29.19 20.14 -2.65
CA ASN A 124 28.36 19.05 -2.13
C ASN A 124 27.79 18.18 -3.26
N ARG A 125 27.43 18.76 -4.40
CA ARG A 125 26.97 18.00 -5.57
C ARG A 125 28.08 17.06 -6.08
N SER A 126 29.31 17.54 -6.17
CA SER A 126 30.45 16.74 -6.63
C SER A 126 30.77 15.62 -5.65
N THR A 127 30.72 15.89 -4.35
CA THR A 127 30.91 14.88 -3.29
C THR A 127 29.82 13.79 -3.33
N LEU A 128 28.54 14.18 -3.45
CA LEU A 128 27.43 13.24 -3.61
C LEU A 128 27.57 12.37 -4.87
N GLU A 129 28.00 12.94 -5.98
CA GLU A 129 28.27 12.18 -7.21
C GLU A 129 29.44 11.20 -7.02
N ALA A 130 30.50 11.60 -6.33
CA ALA A 130 31.62 10.72 -6.01
C ALA A 130 31.20 9.54 -5.12
N HIS A 131 30.33 9.77 -4.13
CA HIS A 131 29.72 8.70 -3.34
C HIS A 131 28.85 7.78 -4.20
N TRP A 132 28.01 8.32 -5.08
CA TRP A 132 27.16 7.52 -5.96
C TRP A 132 27.98 6.60 -6.88
N GLN A 133 29.06 7.15 -7.44
CA GLN A 133 29.97 6.40 -8.29
C GLN A 133 30.71 5.31 -7.53
N ARG A 134 30.97 5.46 -6.23
CA ARG A 134 31.70 4.49 -5.38
C ARG A 134 30.82 3.86 -4.30
N ARG A 135 29.51 3.81 -4.56
CA ARG A 135 28.52 3.28 -3.63
C ARG A 135 28.78 1.82 -3.32
N TYR A 136 28.22 1.38 -2.20
CA TYR A 136 28.19 -0.02 -1.81
C TYR A 136 27.35 -0.85 -2.79
N THR A 137 27.91 -1.97 -3.25
CA THR A 137 27.27 -2.91 -4.21
C THR A 137 27.21 -4.34 -3.68
N GLY A 138 27.31 -4.53 -2.36
CA GLY A 138 27.24 -5.84 -1.73
C GLY A 138 25.84 -6.45 -1.78
N LYS A 139 25.76 -7.76 -1.52
CA LYS A 139 24.49 -8.53 -1.60
C LYS A 139 23.61 -8.40 -0.35
N SER A 140 24.16 -7.91 0.75
CA SER A 140 23.47 -7.69 2.02
C SER A 140 23.56 -6.23 2.42
N SER A 141 22.60 -5.74 3.19
CA SER A 141 22.61 -4.39 3.74
C SER A 141 21.98 -4.40 5.13
N TYR A 142 22.54 -3.61 6.03
CA TYR A 142 22.05 -3.42 7.39
C TYR A 142 20.66 -2.76 7.43
N TYR A 143 20.23 -2.08 6.37
CA TYR A 143 18.92 -1.40 6.35
C TYR A 143 17.99 -1.97 5.28
N LEU A 144 18.30 -3.13 4.69
CA LEU A 144 17.43 -3.80 3.71
C LEU A 144 17.21 -5.26 4.09
N PRO A 145 16.00 -5.80 3.90
CA PRO A 145 15.68 -7.17 4.30
C PRO A 145 16.57 -8.18 3.57
N GLY A 146 16.98 -9.25 4.28
CA GLY A 146 17.68 -10.39 3.68
C GLY A 146 16.79 -11.17 2.72
N LEU A 147 15.52 -11.31 3.06
CA LEU A 147 14.51 -12.09 2.35
C LEU A 147 13.82 -11.26 1.25
N SER A 148 13.53 -11.90 0.12
CA SER A 148 12.80 -11.25 -0.98
C SER A 148 11.30 -11.12 -0.69
N TYR A 149 10.72 -12.08 0.04
CA TYR A 149 9.30 -12.11 0.43
C TYR A 149 9.01 -11.27 1.69
N GLU A 150 7.82 -11.40 2.28
CA GLU A 150 7.41 -10.65 3.47
C GLU A 150 8.52 -10.52 4.52
N ALA A 151 8.87 -9.28 4.85
CA ALA A 151 9.99 -9.00 5.76
C ALA A 151 9.91 -7.58 6.36
N GLU A 152 10.33 -7.47 7.62
CA GLU A 152 10.63 -6.20 8.26
C GLU A 152 11.87 -5.54 7.61
N ILE A 153 11.88 -4.21 7.55
CA ILE A 153 13.08 -3.44 7.27
C ILE A 153 13.97 -3.51 8.52
N PRO A 154 15.15 -4.13 8.43
CA PRO A 154 15.93 -4.45 9.61
C PRO A 154 16.54 -3.19 10.22
N HIS A 155 16.79 -3.25 11.53
CA HIS A 155 17.47 -2.19 12.28
C HIS A 155 16.76 -0.82 12.23
N GLU A 156 15.44 -0.84 12.07
CA GLU A 156 14.56 0.32 12.17
C GLU A 156 13.82 0.28 13.52
N PRO A 157 14.35 0.88 14.59
CA PRO A 157 13.66 0.89 15.88
C PRO A 157 12.34 1.67 15.83
N ALA A 158 11.32 1.12 16.51
CA ALA A 158 9.98 1.71 16.56
C ALA A 158 9.86 2.93 17.50
N TYR A 159 10.84 3.14 18.41
CA TYR A 159 10.86 4.18 19.44
C TYR A 159 9.50 4.40 20.12
N SER A 160 9.21 3.62 21.15
CA SER A 160 7.94 3.73 21.87
C SER A 160 7.90 4.95 22.80
N PHE A 161 6.77 5.65 22.81
CA PHE A 161 6.47 6.78 23.70
C PHE A 161 5.09 6.58 24.35
N PRO A 162 4.82 7.13 25.55
CA PRO A 162 3.53 7.04 26.21
C PRO A 162 2.36 7.44 25.29
N LYS A 163 1.25 6.69 25.38
CA LYS A 163 0.11 6.80 24.44
C LYS A 163 -0.60 8.15 24.50
N ASN A 164 -0.55 8.80 25.66
CA ASN A 164 -1.16 10.09 25.96
C ASN A 164 -0.21 11.29 25.72
N GLU A 165 1.05 11.04 25.40
CA GLU A 165 2.05 12.09 25.15
C GLU A 165 2.26 12.30 23.65
N ASN A 166 2.69 13.50 23.28
CA ASN A 166 3.14 13.77 21.93
C ASN A 166 4.51 13.10 21.68
N VAL A 167 4.74 12.65 20.44
CA VAL A 167 6.04 12.11 20.05
C VAL A 167 7.05 13.28 20.01
N PRO A 168 8.26 13.15 20.59
CA PRO A 168 9.20 14.27 20.62
C PRO A 168 9.56 14.74 19.20
N LEU A 169 9.80 16.06 19.06
CA LEU A 169 9.96 16.68 17.74
C LEU A 169 11.00 15.98 16.85
N ALA A 170 12.14 15.62 17.43
CA ALA A 170 13.22 14.97 16.68
C ALA A 170 12.78 13.62 16.07
N TYR A 171 11.98 12.85 16.81
CA TYR A 171 11.45 11.57 16.37
C TYR A 171 10.31 11.71 15.36
N ARG A 172 9.52 12.78 15.45
CA ARG A 172 8.51 13.09 14.43
C ARG A 172 9.14 13.43 13.08
N LEU A 173 10.22 14.20 13.07
CA LEU A 173 10.99 14.49 11.85
C LEU A 173 11.78 13.26 11.36
N LEU A 174 12.28 12.43 12.27
CA LEU A 174 12.88 11.13 11.89
C LEU A 174 11.86 10.24 11.17
N ALA A 175 10.60 10.20 11.61
CA ALA A 175 9.55 9.46 10.91
C ALA A 175 9.34 9.95 9.48
N LEU A 176 9.35 11.27 9.25
CA LEU A 176 9.29 11.85 7.90
C LEU A 176 10.50 11.45 7.06
N ALA A 177 11.71 11.48 7.62
CA ALA A 177 12.92 11.08 6.94
C ALA A 177 12.90 9.59 6.58
N LYS A 178 12.45 8.71 7.48
CA LYS A 178 12.32 7.26 7.21
C LYS A 178 11.28 6.98 6.11
N LEU A 179 10.12 7.65 6.14
CA LEU A 179 9.12 7.56 5.08
C LEU A 179 9.68 8.00 3.72
N GLN A 180 10.43 9.11 3.69
CA GLN A 180 11.11 9.55 2.46
C GLN A 180 12.08 8.48 1.94
N GLY A 181 12.89 7.91 2.84
CA GLY A 181 13.84 6.85 2.51
C GLY A 181 13.15 5.66 1.87
N VAL A 182 12.10 5.14 2.49
CA VAL A 182 11.33 4.02 1.95
C VAL A 182 10.74 4.36 0.58
N VAL A 183 10.09 5.51 0.43
CA VAL A 183 9.47 5.87 -0.86
C VAL A 183 10.51 6.08 -1.96
N ASP A 184 11.66 6.67 -1.66
CA ASP A 184 12.72 6.92 -2.64
C ASP A 184 13.48 5.64 -3.06
N TYR A 185 13.62 4.67 -2.16
CA TYR A 185 14.61 3.60 -2.30
C TYR A 185 14.07 2.17 -2.20
N VAL A 186 12.92 1.96 -1.54
CA VAL A 186 12.40 0.64 -1.16
C VAL A 186 10.99 0.38 -1.70
N TYR A 187 10.19 1.41 -1.99
CA TYR A 187 8.86 1.29 -2.59
C TYR A 187 8.91 1.22 -4.14
N PRO A 188 8.47 0.10 -4.77
CA PRO A 188 8.60 -0.13 -6.21
C PRO A 188 7.64 0.67 -7.06
N HIS A 189 6.66 1.36 -6.48
CA HIS A 189 5.59 2.01 -7.22
C HIS A 189 5.55 3.54 -7.06
N LYS A 190 6.65 4.18 -6.63
CA LYS A 190 6.72 5.66 -6.53
C LYS A 190 6.32 6.34 -7.84
N TYR A 191 6.71 5.80 -8.99
CA TYR A 191 6.35 6.32 -10.31
C TYR A 191 4.85 6.21 -10.68
N LEU A 192 4.06 5.43 -9.93
CA LEU A 192 2.60 5.29 -10.10
C LEU A 192 1.80 6.23 -9.19
N MET A 193 2.44 6.87 -8.20
CA MET A 193 1.76 7.75 -7.27
C MET A 193 1.21 8.98 -8.01
N ALA A 194 -0.08 9.27 -7.84
CA ALA A 194 -0.71 10.43 -8.46
C ALA A 194 -0.17 11.77 -7.92
N ALA A 195 0.27 11.78 -6.65
CA ALA A 195 0.82 12.95 -5.99
C ALA A 195 2.34 12.84 -5.85
N ASN A 196 3.03 13.97 -6.02
CA ASN A 196 4.47 14.04 -5.75
C ASN A 196 4.73 13.96 -4.24
N PHE A 197 5.37 12.87 -3.80
CA PHE A 197 5.65 12.61 -2.40
C PHE A 197 6.57 13.65 -1.75
N ASP A 198 7.57 14.16 -2.47
CA ASP A 198 8.47 15.21 -1.95
C ASP A 198 7.72 16.51 -1.67
N GLN A 199 6.75 16.85 -2.52
CA GLN A 199 5.89 18.02 -2.29
C GLN A 199 4.95 17.83 -1.10
N ALA A 200 4.48 16.60 -0.86
CA ALA A 200 3.67 16.28 0.30
C ALA A 200 4.51 16.33 1.59
N LEU A 201 5.73 15.80 1.57
CA LEU A 201 6.68 15.91 2.68
C LEU A 201 7.03 17.37 2.97
N LYS A 202 7.31 18.18 1.95
CA LYS A 202 7.55 19.61 2.10
C LYS A 202 6.43 20.31 2.87
N LYS A 203 5.17 19.99 2.57
CA LYS A 203 4.00 20.51 3.30
C LYS A 203 3.81 19.88 4.69
N ALA A 204 4.31 18.66 4.91
CA ALA A 204 4.21 17.95 6.17
C ALA A 204 5.21 18.46 7.21
N VAL A 205 6.43 18.87 6.80
CA VAL A 205 7.46 19.37 7.72
C VAL A 205 6.96 20.51 8.63
N PRO A 206 6.40 21.64 8.12
CA PRO A 206 5.95 22.72 9.00
C PRO A 206 4.82 22.28 9.94
N ARG A 207 3.91 21.42 9.45
CA ARG A 207 2.84 20.84 10.29
C ARG A 207 3.39 19.92 11.37
N MET A 208 4.50 19.24 11.10
CA MET A 208 5.18 18.37 12.05
C MET A 208 5.95 19.17 13.08
N LEU A 209 6.54 20.30 12.70
CA LEU A 209 7.19 21.22 13.63
C LEU A 209 6.19 21.82 14.61
N SER A 210 5.02 22.26 14.12
CA SER A 210 3.98 22.92 14.91
C SER A 210 2.94 21.98 15.54
N ALA A 211 3.11 20.66 15.43
CA ALA A 211 2.12 19.73 15.96
C ALA A 211 2.25 19.61 17.48
N ASP A 212 1.26 20.10 18.22
CA ASP A 212 1.28 20.12 19.69
C ASP A 212 0.69 18.86 20.34
N GLY A 213 0.15 17.95 19.54
CA GLY A 213 -0.41 16.68 20.01
C GLY A 213 -0.06 15.49 19.11
N ARG A 214 -0.17 14.29 19.69
CA ARG A 214 0.06 13.02 18.99
C ARG A 214 -0.94 12.78 17.86
N TRP A 215 -2.16 13.29 17.99
CA TRP A 215 -3.18 13.13 16.93
C TRP A 215 -2.78 13.85 15.63
N GLN A 216 -2.13 15.03 15.70
CA GLN A 216 -1.63 15.70 14.48
C GLN A 216 -0.51 14.89 13.83
N TYR A 217 0.39 14.32 14.63
CA TYR A 217 1.44 13.42 14.13
C TYR A 217 0.83 12.22 13.39
N GLU A 218 -0.11 11.51 14.04
CA GLU A 218 -0.82 10.37 13.48
C GLU A 218 -1.60 10.73 12.20
N GLU A 219 -2.28 11.88 12.17
CA GLU A 219 -2.99 12.35 10.99
C GLU A 219 -2.04 12.65 9.82
N ILE A 220 -0.86 13.20 10.09
CA ILE A 220 0.17 13.44 9.06
C ILE A 220 0.69 12.09 8.51
N LEU A 221 0.96 11.11 9.38
CA LEU A 221 1.37 9.76 8.95
C LEU A 221 0.33 9.11 8.03
N LEU A 222 -0.96 9.17 8.41
CA LEU A 222 -2.06 8.68 7.57
C LEU A 222 -2.08 9.37 6.20
N LYS A 223 -2.01 10.71 6.19
CA LYS A 223 -2.05 11.50 4.96
C LYS A 223 -0.91 11.15 4.01
N LEU A 224 0.31 10.98 4.53
CA LEU A 224 1.47 10.58 3.73
C LEU A 224 1.34 9.14 3.22
N THR A 225 0.89 8.23 4.09
CA THR A 225 0.65 6.82 3.76
C THR A 225 -0.39 6.67 2.66
N ALA A 226 -1.49 7.42 2.72
CA ALA A 226 -2.56 7.38 1.73
C ALA A 226 -2.09 7.77 0.31
N LEU A 227 -1.00 8.53 0.17
CA LEU A 227 -0.46 8.92 -1.14
C LEU A 227 0.15 7.76 -1.92
N LEU A 228 0.57 6.69 -1.23
CA LEU A 228 1.09 5.50 -1.91
C LEU A 228 0.01 4.88 -2.80
N GLN A 229 -1.25 4.97 -2.38
CA GLN A 229 -2.35 4.23 -3.00
C GLN A 229 -1.95 2.75 -3.05
N ASP A 230 -1.74 2.21 -1.86
CA ASP A 230 -1.31 0.84 -1.62
C ASP A 230 -2.18 0.22 -0.53
N THR A 231 -2.97 -0.77 -0.91
CA THR A 231 -3.89 -1.46 -0.02
C THR A 231 -3.19 -2.18 1.14
N HIS A 232 -1.90 -2.57 1.02
CA HIS A 232 -1.15 -3.13 2.15
C HIS A 232 -1.00 -2.13 3.29
N SER A 233 -0.89 -0.83 2.98
CA SER A 233 -0.78 0.23 3.99
C SER A 233 -2.10 0.61 4.64
N PHE A 234 -3.23 0.00 4.26
CA PHE A 234 -4.54 0.28 4.85
C PHE A 234 -4.55 0.03 6.36
N GLY A 235 -3.75 -0.92 6.87
CA GLY A 235 -3.75 -1.33 8.28
C GLY A 235 -3.29 -0.26 9.29
N LEU A 236 -2.61 0.81 8.85
CA LEU A 236 -2.00 1.82 9.73
C LEU A 236 -3.01 2.46 10.70
N TYR A 237 -4.25 2.73 10.25
CA TYR A 237 -5.25 3.39 11.10
C TYR A 237 -5.62 2.58 12.36
N LYS A 238 -5.42 1.25 12.33
CA LYS A 238 -5.73 0.36 13.46
C LYS A 238 -4.79 0.59 14.65
N GLN A 239 -3.59 1.10 14.39
CA GLN A 239 -2.52 1.29 15.36
C GLN A 239 -2.58 2.65 16.08
N LEU A 240 -3.42 3.57 15.60
CA LEU A 240 -3.49 4.94 16.09
C LEU A 240 -4.07 5.02 17.50
N GLN A 241 -3.40 5.79 18.36
CA GLN A 241 -3.86 6.07 19.71
C GLN A 241 -5.03 7.07 19.72
N PHE A 242 -5.05 8.01 18.77
CA PHE A 242 -6.11 9.01 18.62
C PHE A 242 -7.05 8.71 17.45
N ARG A 243 -7.21 7.43 17.09
CA ARG A 243 -8.14 6.97 16.03
C ARG A 243 -9.53 7.59 16.13
N LYS A 244 -10.09 7.64 17.35
CA LYS A 244 -11.43 8.22 17.59
C LYS A 244 -11.47 9.72 17.36
N ALA A 245 -10.39 10.46 17.64
CA ALA A 245 -10.33 11.90 17.38
C ALA A 245 -10.23 12.19 15.87
N ILE A 246 -9.52 11.35 15.12
CA ILE A 246 -9.30 11.51 13.67
C ILE A 246 -10.54 11.11 12.87
N PHE A 247 -11.09 9.91 13.12
CA PHE A 247 -12.19 9.36 12.32
C PHE A 247 -13.57 9.64 12.90
N LYS A 248 -13.65 9.93 14.20
CA LYS A 248 -14.93 10.13 14.92
C LYS A 248 -15.93 8.98 14.73
N ASN A 249 -15.42 7.75 14.54
CA ASN A 249 -16.19 6.57 14.16
C ASN A 249 -16.73 5.75 15.34
N GLY A 250 -17.06 6.43 16.44
CA GLY A 250 -17.45 5.80 17.71
C GLY A 250 -18.91 5.35 17.81
N TYR A 251 -19.74 5.70 16.82
CA TYR A 251 -21.18 5.46 16.82
C TYR A 251 -21.59 4.60 15.63
N TYR A 252 -22.30 3.51 15.88
CA TYR A 252 -22.66 2.50 14.89
C TYR A 252 -24.13 2.66 14.43
N PRO A 253 -24.41 2.54 13.13
CA PRO A 253 -25.78 2.66 12.61
C PRO A 253 -26.71 1.54 13.11
N PRO A 254 -28.02 1.76 13.25
CA PRO A 254 -28.97 0.72 13.65
C PRO A 254 -29.32 -0.28 12.53
N PHE A 255 -28.61 -0.24 11.40
CA PHE A 255 -28.90 -0.98 10.17
C PHE A 255 -27.63 -1.50 9.52
N THR A 256 -27.74 -2.57 8.74
CA THR A 256 -26.65 -3.06 7.89
C THR A 256 -26.60 -2.24 6.60
N TYR A 257 -25.41 -2.12 5.99
CA TYR A 257 -25.25 -1.28 4.82
C TYR A 257 -24.20 -1.80 3.84
N HIS A 258 -24.24 -1.27 2.62
CA HIS A 258 -23.18 -1.41 1.61
C HIS A 258 -22.86 -0.03 1.05
N VAL A 259 -21.57 0.32 0.97
CA VAL A 259 -21.13 1.62 0.46
C VAL A 259 -20.91 1.51 -1.05
N PHE A 260 -21.43 2.48 -1.79
CA PHE A 260 -21.10 2.76 -3.18
C PHE A 260 -20.35 4.10 -3.25
N GLU A 261 -19.82 4.47 -4.42
CA GLU A 261 -19.05 5.71 -4.57
C GLU A 261 -19.84 6.98 -4.22
N ASP A 262 -21.15 6.99 -4.48
CA ASP A 262 -21.99 8.18 -4.33
C ASP A 262 -23.11 8.04 -3.28
N ASN A 263 -23.33 6.85 -2.74
CA ASN A 263 -24.39 6.58 -1.77
C ASN A 263 -24.08 5.35 -0.89
N ILE A 264 -24.83 5.19 0.19
CA ILE A 264 -24.80 4.02 1.05
C ILE A 264 -26.17 3.34 1.00
N LEU A 265 -26.23 2.08 0.60
CA LEU A 265 -27.45 1.29 0.54
C LEU A 265 -27.71 0.63 1.89
N VAL A 266 -28.89 0.83 2.46
CA VAL A 266 -29.36 0.10 3.65
C VAL A 266 -29.79 -1.32 3.24
N THR A 267 -29.14 -2.35 3.77
CA THR A 267 -29.35 -3.75 3.36
C THR A 267 -30.20 -4.57 4.34
N GLY A 268 -30.43 -4.06 5.55
CA GLY A 268 -31.14 -4.76 6.62
C GLY A 268 -31.16 -3.96 7.92
N GLU A 269 -31.90 -4.43 8.92
CA GLU A 269 -32.07 -3.75 10.21
C GLU A 269 -31.40 -4.57 11.33
N ILE A 270 -30.66 -3.89 12.20
CA ILE A 270 -30.05 -4.48 13.41
C ILE A 270 -30.88 -4.09 14.64
N ILE A 271 -31.33 -2.83 14.67
CA ILE A 271 -32.12 -2.21 15.74
C ILE A 271 -33.41 -1.61 15.13
N PRO A 272 -34.45 -2.43 14.82
CA PRO A 272 -35.65 -2.01 14.09
C PRO A 272 -36.39 -0.84 14.72
N GLU A 273 -36.42 -0.72 16.04
CA GLU A 273 -37.05 0.38 16.75
C GLU A 273 -36.38 1.73 16.45
N ARG A 274 -35.05 1.76 16.31
CA ARG A 274 -34.29 2.96 15.93
C ARG A 274 -34.44 3.26 14.44
N CYS A 275 -34.46 2.24 13.59
CA CYS A 275 -34.76 2.41 12.17
C CYS A 275 -36.16 2.99 11.96
N THR A 276 -37.15 2.46 12.67
CA THR A 276 -38.55 2.93 12.64
C THR A 276 -38.66 4.37 13.10
N ALA A 277 -38.04 4.72 14.24
CA ALA A 277 -38.02 6.10 14.74
C ALA A 277 -37.36 7.08 13.77
N ALA A 278 -36.29 6.66 13.08
CA ALA A 278 -35.61 7.47 12.06
C ALA A 278 -36.35 7.49 10.70
N GLY A 279 -37.36 6.63 10.53
CA GLY A 279 -38.04 6.43 9.26
C GLY A 279 -37.15 5.79 8.18
N ILE A 280 -36.11 5.04 8.55
CA ILE A 280 -35.16 4.35 7.66
C ILE A 280 -35.59 2.90 7.47
N ARG A 281 -35.45 2.38 6.24
CA ARG A 281 -35.87 1.02 5.87
C ARG A 281 -34.85 0.36 4.95
N LYS A 282 -34.84 -0.97 4.94
CA LYS A 282 -34.10 -1.75 3.93
C LYS A 282 -34.44 -1.27 2.50
N GLY A 283 -33.41 -1.05 1.70
CA GLY A 283 -33.50 -0.53 0.33
C GLY A 283 -33.37 0.98 0.20
N ASP A 284 -33.30 1.72 1.30
CA ASP A 284 -33.02 3.15 1.29
C ASP A 284 -31.58 3.44 0.84
N GLU A 285 -31.39 4.54 0.11
CA GLU A 285 -30.08 4.98 -0.36
C GLU A 285 -29.70 6.30 0.32
N ILE A 286 -28.77 6.25 1.25
CA ILE A 286 -28.25 7.43 1.95
C ILE A 286 -27.28 8.15 1.01
N THR A 287 -27.57 9.41 0.69
CA THR A 287 -26.83 10.25 -0.27
C THR A 287 -26.03 11.36 0.40
N ALA A 288 -26.36 11.74 1.64
CA ALA A 288 -25.57 12.65 2.46
C ALA A 288 -25.65 12.30 3.95
N ILE A 289 -24.58 12.61 4.69
CA ILE A 289 -24.42 12.41 6.13
C ILE A 289 -24.12 13.77 6.76
N ASN A 290 -24.98 14.24 7.66
CA ASN A 290 -24.85 15.54 8.32
C ASN A 290 -24.65 16.71 7.32
N GLY A 291 -25.38 16.66 6.20
CA GLY A 291 -25.27 17.64 5.12
C GLY A 291 -24.08 17.44 4.16
N GLU A 292 -23.14 16.55 4.45
CA GLU A 292 -22.01 16.23 3.57
C GLU A 292 -22.40 15.10 2.59
N PRO A 293 -22.33 15.30 1.25
CA PRO A 293 -22.57 14.22 0.29
C PRO A 293 -21.65 13.02 0.51
N VAL A 294 -22.17 11.80 0.38
CA VAL A 294 -21.39 10.55 0.62
C VAL A 294 -20.11 10.53 -0.21
N LYS A 295 -20.15 10.97 -1.47
CA LYS A 295 -18.95 11.07 -2.33
C LYS A 295 -17.84 11.92 -1.69
N ARG A 296 -18.19 13.02 -1.01
CA ARG A 296 -17.22 13.88 -0.31
C ARG A 296 -16.65 13.18 0.94
N VAL A 297 -17.49 12.48 1.69
CA VAL A 297 -17.05 11.64 2.83
C VAL A 297 -16.02 10.61 2.38
N ILE A 298 -16.31 9.87 1.31
CA ILE A 298 -15.40 8.85 0.75
C ILE A 298 -14.10 9.50 0.23
N ASN A 299 -14.17 10.65 -0.43
CA ASN A 299 -12.98 11.38 -0.88
C ASN A 299 -12.10 11.88 0.27
N ARG A 300 -12.70 12.36 1.37
CA ARG A 300 -11.97 12.74 2.58
C ARG A 300 -11.27 11.52 3.20
N LEU A 301 -11.96 10.39 3.28
CA LEU A 301 -11.40 9.14 3.80
C LEU A 301 -10.30 8.57 2.90
N ALA A 302 -10.39 8.73 1.58
CA ALA A 302 -9.32 8.36 0.64
C ALA A 302 -8.02 9.15 0.88
N GLY A 303 -8.11 10.36 1.44
CA GLY A 303 -6.94 11.15 1.85
C GLY A 303 -6.33 10.71 3.18
N LEU A 304 -6.92 9.74 3.87
CA LEU A 304 -6.48 9.22 5.17
C LEU A 304 -6.21 7.71 5.15
N LEU A 305 -6.83 6.97 4.24
CA LEU A 305 -6.77 5.52 4.16
C LEU A 305 -6.16 5.10 2.84
N SER A 306 -5.02 4.41 2.90
CA SER A 306 -4.32 3.93 1.71
C SER A 306 -5.03 2.71 1.10
N ALA A 307 -5.48 2.85 -0.14
CA ALA A 307 -6.03 1.77 -0.95
C ALA A 307 -5.59 1.99 -2.40
N SER A 308 -5.25 0.92 -3.10
CA SER A 308 -4.68 1.03 -4.45
C SER A 308 -5.68 1.49 -5.50
N ASN A 309 -6.97 1.28 -5.27
CA ASN A 309 -8.01 1.77 -6.13
C ASN A 309 -9.29 2.07 -5.34
N ARG A 310 -10.23 2.76 -6.02
CA ARG A 310 -11.51 3.17 -5.41
C ARG A 310 -12.39 1.99 -4.98
N PRO A 311 -12.56 0.92 -5.79
CA PRO A 311 -13.29 -0.27 -5.35
C PRO A 311 -12.73 -0.90 -4.07
N ALA A 312 -11.40 -0.97 -3.92
CA ALA A 312 -10.75 -1.50 -2.72
C ALA A 312 -11.04 -0.67 -1.46
N LEU A 313 -11.06 0.66 -1.59
CA LEU A 313 -11.43 1.58 -0.51
C LEU A 313 -12.91 1.43 -0.15
N VAL A 314 -13.81 1.52 -1.13
CA VAL A 314 -15.27 1.49 -0.92
C VAL A 314 -15.71 0.17 -0.29
N HIS A 315 -15.13 -0.94 -0.73
CA HIS A 315 -15.35 -2.24 -0.11
C HIS A 315 -14.96 -2.23 1.38
N ARG A 316 -13.78 -1.70 1.72
CA ARG A 316 -13.32 -1.61 3.13
C ARG A 316 -14.15 -0.64 3.97
N LEU A 317 -14.73 0.40 3.37
CA LEU A 317 -15.67 1.29 4.04
C LEU A 317 -17.04 0.64 4.28
N SER A 318 -17.34 -0.46 3.60
CA SER A 318 -18.53 -1.28 3.85
C SER A 318 -18.36 -2.24 5.02
N ASP A 319 -17.14 -2.38 5.58
CA ASP A 319 -16.91 -3.18 6.78
C ASP A 319 -17.54 -2.50 7.99
N TYR A 320 -18.68 -3.06 8.41
CA TYR A 320 -19.42 -2.60 9.57
C TYR A 320 -18.58 -2.58 10.84
N ALA A 321 -17.69 -3.56 11.04
CA ALA A 321 -16.87 -3.65 12.25
C ALA A 321 -15.86 -2.51 12.35
N GLN A 322 -15.36 -2.00 11.22
CA GLN A 322 -14.44 -0.86 11.20
C GLN A 322 -15.18 0.48 11.28
N ASN A 323 -16.41 0.53 10.75
CA ASN A 323 -17.33 1.67 10.87
C ASN A 323 -16.75 3.01 10.36
N LEU A 324 -15.78 2.97 9.45
CA LEU A 324 -14.97 4.14 9.08
C LEU A 324 -15.74 5.23 8.33
N VAL A 325 -16.84 4.87 7.66
CA VAL A 325 -17.66 5.83 6.90
C VAL A 325 -18.53 6.73 7.81
N TRP A 326 -18.76 6.32 9.06
CA TRP A 326 -19.67 6.97 10.00
C TRP A 326 -18.93 7.81 11.05
N GLY A 327 -18.47 9.00 10.65
CA GLY A 327 -17.78 9.94 11.56
C GLY A 327 -18.69 11.04 12.12
N ALA A 328 -18.82 11.16 13.44
CA ALA A 328 -19.53 12.27 14.10
C ALA A 328 -19.11 12.49 15.57
N ASP A 329 -19.31 13.70 16.08
CA ASP A 329 -19.03 14.06 17.48
C ASP A 329 -20.08 13.52 18.47
N SER A 330 -21.25 13.12 17.98
CA SER A 330 -22.32 12.51 18.78
C SER A 330 -23.01 11.40 18.01
N GLY A 331 -23.83 10.61 18.70
CA GLY A 331 -24.66 9.57 18.08
C GLY A 331 -25.84 10.11 17.28
N SER A 332 -26.02 11.44 17.16
CA SER A 332 -27.08 12.05 16.37
C SER A 332 -26.60 12.30 14.94
N PHE A 333 -27.29 11.71 13.97
CA PHE A 333 -27.01 11.85 12.55
C PHE A 333 -28.22 12.41 11.82
N GLN A 334 -27.97 13.30 10.85
CA GLN A 334 -28.98 13.72 9.87
C GLN A 334 -28.65 13.08 8.53
N LEU A 335 -29.48 12.15 8.08
CA LEU A 335 -29.24 11.37 6.86
C LEU A 335 -30.16 11.84 5.74
N GLN A 336 -29.59 12.22 4.60
CA GLN A 336 -30.39 12.46 3.39
C GLN A 336 -30.60 11.13 2.67
N VAL A 337 -31.84 10.66 2.64
CA VAL A 337 -32.21 9.35 2.11
C VAL A 337 -32.99 9.50 0.81
N ARG A 338 -32.57 8.79 -0.24
CA ARG A 338 -33.36 8.61 -1.47
C ARG A 338 -34.15 7.31 -1.38
N ARG A 339 -35.48 7.44 -1.43
CA ARG A 339 -36.45 6.34 -1.48
C ARG A 339 -37.31 6.46 -2.73
N GLY A 340 -36.99 5.68 -3.76
CA GLY A 340 -37.60 5.87 -5.08
C GLY A 340 -37.29 7.26 -5.62
N ARG A 341 -38.32 8.05 -5.90
CA ARG A 341 -38.20 9.46 -6.34
C ARG A 341 -38.17 10.47 -5.19
N GLN A 342 -38.42 10.03 -3.95
CA GLN A 342 -38.45 10.92 -2.79
C GLN A 342 -37.05 11.11 -2.21
N ILE A 343 -36.77 12.33 -1.76
CA ILE A 343 -35.62 12.67 -0.92
C ILE A 343 -36.17 13.01 0.47
N LEU A 344 -35.70 12.28 1.47
CA LEU A 344 -36.11 12.40 2.86
C LEU A 344 -34.94 12.85 3.71
N LEU A 345 -35.21 13.61 4.76
CA LEU A 345 -34.22 13.97 5.77
C LEU A 345 -34.56 13.21 7.06
N CYS A 346 -33.74 12.22 7.39
CA CYS A 346 -33.97 11.27 8.46
C CYS A 346 -33.05 11.58 9.65
N PRO A 347 -33.57 12.11 10.78
CA PRO A 347 -32.81 12.16 12.01
C PRO A 347 -32.66 10.75 12.57
N ALA A 348 -31.43 10.28 12.71
CA ALA A 348 -31.10 8.92 13.14
C ALA A 348 -30.20 8.93 14.38
N THR A 349 -30.47 8.02 15.32
CA THR A 349 -29.67 7.85 16.53
C THR A 349 -28.85 6.58 16.43
N PHE A 350 -27.53 6.72 16.35
CA PHE A 350 -26.55 5.63 16.31
C PHE A 350 -26.15 5.22 17.73
N SER A 351 -25.60 4.01 17.86
CA SER A 351 -25.27 3.40 19.16
C SER A 351 -23.77 3.50 19.44
N GLY A 352 -23.41 4.00 20.61
CA GLY A 352 -22.04 4.08 21.11
C GLY A 352 -21.80 3.10 22.28
N LEU A 353 -20.70 3.33 23.01
CA LEU A 353 -20.30 2.45 24.12
C LEU A 353 -21.27 2.45 25.32
N GLY A 354 -22.14 3.47 25.44
CA GLY A 354 -23.10 3.62 26.54
C GLY A 354 -24.41 2.84 26.37
N GLN A 355 -24.57 2.03 25.32
CA GLN A 355 -25.80 1.28 25.03
C GLN A 355 -25.54 -0.23 24.93
N PRO A 356 -25.42 -0.96 26.07
CA PRO A 356 -24.99 -2.36 26.07
C PRO A 356 -25.93 -3.30 25.31
N GLU A 357 -27.24 -3.06 25.32
CA GLU A 357 -28.22 -3.88 24.58
C GLU A 357 -28.04 -3.76 23.07
N ASP A 358 -27.83 -2.53 22.57
CA ASP A 358 -27.54 -2.27 21.16
C ASP A 358 -26.23 -2.96 20.74
N LEU A 359 -25.19 -2.87 21.58
CA LEU A 359 -23.90 -3.51 21.33
C LEU A 359 -24.02 -5.03 21.27
N ALA A 360 -24.87 -5.64 22.11
CA ALA A 360 -25.11 -7.08 22.07
C ALA A 360 -25.75 -7.52 20.74
N ARG A 361 -26.66 -6.71 20.18
CA ARG A 361 -27.30 -6.97 18.89
C ARG A 361 -26.33 -6.79 17.72
N ILE A 362 -25.52 -5.73 17.78
CA ILE A 362 -24.44 -5.49 16.82
C ILE A 362 -23.44 -6.66 16.84
N SER A 363 -23.03 -7.11 18.03
CA SER A 363 -22.13 -8.25 18.20
C SER A 363 -22.71 -9.53 17.59
N ARG A 364 -24.02 -9.79 17.80
CA ARG A 364 -24.72 -10.92 17.18
C ARG A 364 -24.78 -10.80 15.65
N TYR A 365 -24.98 -9.59 15.12
CA TYR A 365 -24.92 -9.39 13.68
C TYR A 365 -23.52 -9.71 13.14
N LEU A 366 -22.47 -9.20 13.78
CA LEU A 366 -21.09 -9.44 13.35
C LEU A 366 -20.71 -10.93 13.38
N SER A 367 -21.16 -11.67 14.40
CA SER A 367 -20.89 -13.11 14.49
C SER A 367 -21.65 -13.93 13.44
N THR A 368 -22.85 -13.50 13.04
CA THR A 368 -23.65 -14.18 12.01
C THR A 368 -23.23 -13.81 10.59
N ALA A 369 -22.69 -12.62 10.37
CA ALA A 369 -22.19 -12.13 9.09
C ALA A 369 -20.79 -12.67 8.72
N ALA A 370 -20.05 -13.22 9.69
CA ALA A 370 -18.74 -13.82 9.44
C ALA A 370 -18.83 -14.93 8.37
N PRO A 371 -17.89 -15.01 7.41
CA PRO A 371 -17.88 -16.08 6.41
C PRO A 371 -17.84 -17.45 7.09
N LYS A 372 -18.79 -18.33 6.75
CA LYS A 372 -18.79 -19.71 7.22
C LYS A 372 -17.85 -20.54 6.35
N LYS A 373 -16.95 -21.29 6.98
CA LYS A 373 -16.18 -22.36 6.33
C LYS A 373 -17.05 -23.61 6.19
N SER A 374 -16.79 -24.42 5.17
CA SER A 374 -17.48 -25.69 4.98
C SER A 374 -16.93 -26.75 5.94
N ASP A 375 -17.81 -27.56 6.54
CA ASP A 375 -17.41 -28.70 7.37
C ASP A 375 -16.98 -29.93 6.54
N SER A 376 -17.23 -29.90 5.23
CA SER A 376 -16.83 -30.94 4.28
C SER A 376 -15.33 -30.88 4.00
N ASP A 377 -14.67 -32.02 4.02
CA ASP A 377 -13.28 -32.23 3.59
C ASP A 377 -13.19 -32.65 2.10
N GLY A 378 -14.32 -32.94 1.45
CA GLY A 378 -14.38 -33.36 0.05
C GLY A 378 -14.51 -32.22 -0.98
N LEU A 379 -14.54 -32.61 -2.25
CA LEU A 379 -14.82 -31.69 -3.36
C LEU A 379 -16.25 -31.15 -3.24
N ILE A 380 -16.41 -29.82 -3.27
CA ILE A 380 -17.74 -29.21 -3.37
C ILE A 380 -18.14 -29.21 -4.85
N LEU A 381 -19.29 -29.82 -5.14
CA LEU A 381 -19.88 -29.84 -6.47
C LEU A 381 -21.10 -28.92 -6.49
N LEU A 382 -21.05 -27.89 -7.32
CA LEU A 382 -22.21 -27.04 -7.62
C LEU A 382 -23.01 -27.71 -8.72
N SER A 383 -24.32 -27.88 -8.48
CA SER A 383 -25.21 -28.56 -9.43
C SER A 383 -24.68 -29.91 -9.91
N ASP A 384 -24.10 -30.69 -9.00
CA ASP A 384 -23.61 -32.05 -9.17
C ASP A 384 -22.51 -32.27 -10.23
N SER A 385 -22.03 -31.20 -10.88
CA SER A 385 -21.16 -31.31 -12.07
C SER A 385 -20.15 -30.18 -12.22
N ILE A 386 -20.12 -29.21 -11.30
CA ILE A 386 -19.16 -28.10 -11.35
C ILE A 386 -18.30 -28.15 -10.10
N ALA A 387 -17.01 -28.43 -10.25
CA ALA A 387 -16.07 -28.39 -9.14
C ALA A 387 -15.89 -26.94 -8.67
N TYR A 388 -16.02 -26.71 -7.36
CA TYR A 388 -15.95 -25.38 -6.77
C TYR A 388 -14.85 -25.31 -5.70
N PHE A 389 -13.91 -24.38 -5.92
CA PHE A 389 -12.82 -24.11 -4.99
C PHE A 389 -12.90 -22.66 -4.53
N LYS A 390 -13.09 -22.45 -3.23
CA LYS A 390 -13.05 -21.13 -2.61
C LYS A 390 -11.71 -20.94 -1.94
N ILE A 391 -10.92 -19.96 -2.39
CA ILE A 391 -9.51 -19.83 -2.02
C ILE A 391 -9.28 -19.65 -0.51
N SER A 392 -10.23 -19.03 0.19
CA SER A 392 -10.20 -18.81 1.64
C SER A 392 -10.70 -20.00 2.47
N ASP A 393 -10.96 -21.14 1.83
CA ASP A 393 -11.53 -22.35 2.43
C ASP A 393 -11.01 -23.62 1.73
N THR A 394 -9.73 -23.61 1.35
CA THR A 394 -9.05 -24.74 0.68
C THR A 394 -8.30 -25.63 1.67
N TYR A 395 -7.84 -25.09 2.80
CA TYR A 395 -7.17 -25.88 3.85
C TYR A 395 -8.05 -27.03 4.38
N ARG A 396 -9.38 -26.87 4.36
CA ARG A 396 -10.34 -27.92 4.77
C ARG A 396 -10.16 -29.24 4.00
N LEU A 397 -9.64 -29.19 2.77
CA LEU A 397 -9.42 -30.37 1.92
C LEU A 397 -8.33 -31.30 2.49
N ILE A 398 -7.47 -30.77 3.35
CA ILE A 398 -6.35 -31.53 3.94
C ILE A 398 -6.36 -31.53 5.47
N ALA A 399 -7.21 -30.70 6.10
CA ALA A 399 -7.21 -30.48 7.54
C ALA A 399 -7.41 -31.75 8.39
N LYS A 400 -8.05 -32.79 7.85
CA LYS A 400 -8.30 -34.08 8.51
C LYS A 400 -7.51 -35.24 7.88
N THR A 401 -6.62 -34.94 6.95
CA THR A 401 -5.85 -35.93 6.19
C THR A 401 -4.45 -36.05 6.79
N PRO A 402 -3.96 -37.26 7.13
CA PRO A 402 -2.58 -37.44 7.59
C PRO A 402 -1.58 -36.94 6.55
N ASP A 403 -0.46 -36.35 6.99
CA ASP A 403 0.54 -35.71 6.12
C ASP A 403 1.00 -36.61 4.97
N GLU A 404 1.28 -37.88 5.25
CA GLU A 404 1.71 -38.89 4.28
C GLU A 404 0.65 -39.25 3.22
N ALA A 405 -0.62 -38.93 3.48
CA ALA A 405 -1.74 -39.21 2.59
C ALA A 405 -2.24 -37.98 1.83
N ILE A 406 -1.72 -36.78 2.14
CA ILE A 406 -2.19 -35.52 1.53
C ILE A 406 -2.03 -35.56 0.01
N ASP A 407 -0.87 -35.99 -0.50
CA ASP A 407 -0.60 -36.01 -1.94
C ASP A 407 -1.60 -36.89 -2.69
N HIS A 408 -1.76 -38.14 -2.23
CA HIS A 408 -2.71 -39.08 -2.83
C HIS A 408 -4.16 -38.59 -2.73
N HIS A 409 -4.53 -37.98 -1.60
CA HIS A 409 -5.87 -37.43 -1.40
C HIS A 409 -6.17 -36.29 -2.40
N MET A 410 -5.25 -35.34 -2.51
CA MET A 410 -5.38 -34.22 -3.45
C MET A 410 -5.36 -34.68 -4.91
N ASP A 411 -4.53 -35.67 -5.25
CA ASP A 411 -4.50 -36.27 -6.59
C ASP A 411 -5.86 -36.88 -6.95
N SER A 412 -6.51 -37.58 -6.01
CA SER A 412 -7.85 -38.14 -6.20
C SER A 412 -8.91 -37.05 -6.41
N LEU A 413 -8.89 -35.99 -5.59
CA LEU A 413 -9.83 -34.87 -5.71
C LEU A 413 -9.67 -34.14 -7.05
N LEU A 414 -8.44 -33.86 -7.47
CA LEU A 414 -8.17 -33.12 -8.71
C LEU A 414 -8.33 -33.97 -9.95
N THR A 415 -8.06 -35.27 -9.89
CA THR A 415 -8.46 -36.23 -10.95
C THR A 415 -9.97 -36.24 -11.14
N THR A 416 -10.73 -36.18 -10.04
CA THR A 416 -12.20 -36.11 -10.09
C THR A 416 -12.67 -34.78 -10.68
N ALA A 417 -12.12 -33.66 -10.20
CA ALA A 417 -12.43 -32.32 -10.73
C ALA A 417 -12.07 -32.19 -12.22
N GLY A 418 -10.95 -32.77 -12.66
CA GLY A 418 -10.49 -32.77 -14.04
C GLY A 418 -11.41 -33.50 -15.03
N LYS A 419 -12.35 -34.33 -14.53
CA LYS A 419 -13.38 -35.01 -15.34
C LYS A 419 -14.71 -34.25 -15.40
N MET A 420 -14.87 -33.21 -14.58
CA MET A 420 -16.09 -32.41 -14.55
C MET A 420 -16.18 -31.52 -15.80
N PRO A 421 -17.38 -31.15 -16.26
CA PRO A 421 -17.55 -30.21 -17.38
C PRO A 421 -17.09 -28.77 -17.07
N GLY A 422 -17.00 -28.38 -15.79
CA GLY A 422 -16.39 -27.10 -15.43
C GLY A 422 -15.84 -27.01 -14.01
N ILE A 423 -14.95 -26.03 -13.82
CA ILE A 423 -14.33 -25.66 -12.55
C ILE A 423 -14.57 -24.18 -12.29
N ILE A 424 -14.95 -23.84 -11.06
CA ILE A 424 -15.01 -22.46 -10.56
C ILE A 424 -13.94 -22.28 -9.49
N PHE A 425 -13.07 -21.28 -9.70
CA PHE A 425 -12.17 -20.77 -8.67
C PHE A 425 -12.73 -19.47 -8.12
N ASP A 426 -13.27 -19.49 -6.90
CA ASP A 426 -13.68 -18.28 -6.20
C ASP A 426 -12.48 -17.70 -5.43
N MET A 427 -11.94 -16.62 -6.00
CA MET A 427 -10.77 -15.89 -5.50
C MET A 427 -11.17 -14.67 -4.66
N ARG A 428 -12.46 -14.54 -4.29
CA ARG A 428 -12.98 -13.47 -3.41
C ARG A 428 -12.63 -13.76 -1.95
N GLY A 429 -11.38 -13.47 -1.60
CA GLY A 429 -10.81 -13.67 -0.27
C GLY A 429 -9.31 -13.91 -0.33
N TYR A 430 -8.70 -14.06 0.85
CA TYR A 430 -7.28 -14.39 0.97
C TYR A 430 -7.07 -15.91 1.03
N PRO A 431 -6.03 -16.46 0.37
CA PRO A 431 -5.73 -17.89 0.45
C PRO A 431 -5.47 -18.34 1.88
N ASP A 432 -6.12 -19.44 2.29
CA ASP A 432 -5.87 -20.09 3.59
C ASP A 432 -4.85 -21.23 3.52
N TRP A 433 -4.43 -21.61 2.31
CA TRP A 433 -3.41 -22.63 2.07
C TRP A 433 -2.59 -22.34 0.82
N GLY A 434 -1.30 -22.03 0.99
CA GLY A 434 -0.40 -21.65 -0.11
C GLY A 434 -0.12 -22.79 -1.11
N GLY A 435 -0.18 -24.04 -0.67
CA GLY A 435 0.11 -25.21 -1.52
C GLY A 435 -0.98 -25.51 -2.55
N PHE A 436 -2.21 -25.03 -2.35
CA PHE A 436 -3.35 -25.37 -3.21
C PHE A 436 -3.08 -25.03 -4.68
N VAL A 437 -2.84 -23.75 -4.99
CA VAL A 437 -2.58 -23.31 -6.38
C VAL A 437 -1.15 -23.63 -6.80
N TYR A 438 -0.18 -23.31 -5.94
CA TYR A 438 1.26 -23.42 -6.26
C TYR A 438 1.70 -24.86 -6.52
N THR A 439 1.21 -25.84 -5.74
CA THR A 439 1.60 -27.24 -5.85
C THR A 439 0.54 -28.05 -6.60
N TYR A 440 -0.68 -28.13 -6.09
CA TYR A 440 -1.63 -29.16 -6.53
C TYR A 440 -2.36 -28.83 -7.83
N ILE A 441 -2.86 -27.59 -7.99
CA ILE A 441 -3.44 -27.15 -9.27
C ILE A 441 -2.38 -27.13 -10.36
N PHE A 442 -1.17 -26.63 -10.05
CA PHE A 442 -0.07 -26.63 -11.01
C PHE A 442 0.36 -28.05 -11.43
N LYS A 443 0.48 -29.00 -10.49
CA LYS A 443 0.81 -30.42 -10.77
C LYS A 443 -0.11 -31.03 -11.83
N HIS A 444 -1.42 -30.84 -11.68
CA HIS A 444 -2.42 -31.50 -12.51
C HIS A 444 -2.67 -30.80 -13.84
N PHE A 445 -2.67 -29.46 -13.85
CA PHE A 445 -3.14 -28.68 -14.99
C PHE A 445 -2.10 -27.76 -15.61
N GLY A 446 -0.96 -27.57 -14.93
CA GLY A 446 0.11 -26.68 -15.37
C GLY A 446 0.95 -27.26 -16.51
N ALA A 447 1.87 -26.44 -17.01
CA ALA A 447 2.89 -26.84 -17.98
C ALA A 447 4.19 -26.10 -17.68
N VAL A 448 5.34 -26.70 -17.99
CA VAL A 448 6.67 -26.07 -17.81
C VAL A 448 7.26 -25.61 -19.16
N PRO A 449 7.97 -24.47 -19.21
CA PRO A 449 8.16 -23.49 -18.13
C PRO A 449 6.91 -22.62 -17.90
N HIS A 450 6.67 -22.20 -16.64
CA HIS A 450 5.46 -21.46 -16.24
C HIS A 450 5.74 -20.07 -15.67
N PHE A 451 6.16 -19.13 -16.53
CA PHE A 451 6.34 -17.73 -16.12
C PHE A 451 5.10 -16.91 -16.49
N TYR A 452 4.17 -16.73 -15.56
CA TYR A 452 2.88 -16.03 -15.80
C TYR A 452 2.92 -14.52 -15.51
N ALA A 453 4.01 -14.04 -14.92
CA ALA A 453 4.22 -12.64 -14.58
C ALA A 453 5.72 -12.30 -14.61
N ARG A 454 6.01 -11.00 -14.54
CA ARG A 454 7.34 -10.47 -14.25
C ARG A 454 7.37 -10.00 -12.79
N TYR A 455 8.10 -10.73 -11.97
CA TYR A 455 8.34 -10.40 -10.57
C TYR A 455 9.62 -9.57 -10.43
N PHE A 456 9.53 -8.34 -9.95
CA PHE A 456 10.67 -7.46 -9.69
C PHE A 456 10.94 -7.32 -8.20
N GLU A 457 12.10 -7.83 -7.76
CA GLU A 457 12.55 -7.71 -6.37
C GLU A 457 13.53 -6.55 -6.18
N LEU A 458 13.59 -6.01 -4.96
CA LEU A 458 14.52 -4.93 -4.62
C LEU A 458 15.96 -5.29 -5.00
N ASN A 459 16.60 -4.41 -5.78
CA ASN A 459 18.01 -4.54 -6.11
C ASN A 459 18.89 -3.96 -5.00
N LYS A 460 19.44 -4.84 -4.17
CA LYS A 460 20.30 -4.44 -3.03
C LYS A 460 21.66 -3.87 -3.48
N GLN A 461 22.11 -4.17 -4.69
CA GLN A 461 23.39 -3.68 -5.23
C GLN A 461 23.23 -2.29 -5.87
N GLN A 462 22.02 -1.91 -6.24
CA GLN A 462 21.66 -0.57 -6.70
C GLN A 462 20.27 -0.21 -6.19
N VAL A 463 20.22 0.21 -4.92
CA VAL A 463 19.00 0.59 -4.22
C VAL A 463 18.23 1.69 -4.99
N GLY A 464 16.89 1.64 -4.96
CA GLY A 464 16.02 2.45 -5.82
C GLY A 464 15.76 1.84 -7.21
N THR A 465 16.37 0.69 -7.51
CA THR A 465 16.04 -0.13 -8.69
C THR A 465 15.57 -1.52 -8.26
N TYR A 466 14.93 -2.24 -9.18
CA TYR A 466 14.41 -3.58 -8.93
C TYR A 466 14.81 -4.51 -10.08
N ARG A 467 15.21 -5.73 -9.75
CA ARG A 467 15.68 -6.72 -10.72
C ARG A 467 14.65 -7.80 -10.96
N LEU A 468 14.52 -8.24 -12.20
CA LEU A 468 13.62 -9.34 -12.55
C LEU A 468 14.10 -10.63 -11.87
N LYS A 469 13.23 -11.23 -11.08
CA LYS A 469 13.45 -12.53 -10.46
C LYS A 469 13.16 -13.64 -11.48
N ARG A 470 14.19 -14.42 -11.82
CA ARG A 470 14.15 -15.50 -12.81
C ARG A 470 14.11 -16.91 -12.21
N ASP A 471 14.17 -17.00 -10.89
CA ASP A 471 14.11 -18.26 -10.18
C ASP A 471 12.73 -18.92 -10.37
N THR A 472 12.73 -20.13 -10.95
CA THR A 472 11.50 -20.89 -11.24
C THR A 472 10.72 -21.22 -9.99
N ALA A 473 11.38 -21.38 -8.83
CA ALA A 473 10.74 -21.62 -7.54
C ALA A 473 9.83 -20.47 -7.07
N THR A 474 9.89 -19.32 -7.73
CA THR A 474 8.92 -18.23 -7.50
C THR A 474 7.57 -18.52 -8.15
N TYR A 475 7.57 -19.26 -9.26
CA TYR A 475 6.41 -19.44 -10.11
C TYR A 475 5.81 -20.85 -9.98
N TYR A 476 6.65 -21.87 -9.79
CA TYR A 476 6.23 -23.26 -9.62
C TYR A 476 7.28 -24.12 -8.87
N PRO A 477 6.86 -25.21 -8.19
CA PRO A 477 7.78 -26.05 -7.43
C PRO A 477 8.86 -26.71 -8.31
N PRO A 478 10.16 -26.54 -8.00
CA PRO A 478 11.24 -27.20 -8.74
C PRO A 478 11.15 -28.73 -8.63
N GLY A 479 11.32 -29.44 -9.76
CA GLY A 479 11.37 -30.90 -9.77
C GLY A 479 10.04 -31.62 -9.58
N LEU A 480 8.92 -30.89 -9.48
CA LEU A 480 7.59 -31.48 -9.41
C LEU A 480 7.21 -32.13 -10.75
N PRO A 481 6.86 -33.42 -10.80
CA PRO A 481 6.27 -34.03 -11.99
C PRO A 481 4.93 -33.38 -12.29
N VAL A 482 4.76 -32.87 -13.50
CA VAL A 482 3.53 -32.22 -13.97
C VAL A 482 2.88 -33.14 -15.00
N ASP A 483 1.58 -33.37 -14.88
CA ASP A 483 0.83 -34.28 -15.77
C ASP A 483 0.75 -33.74 -17.21
N GLN A 484 0.90 -32.42 -17.38
CA GLN A 484 0.85 -31.68 -18.64
C GLN A 484 -0.43 -31.90 -19.45
N ALA A 485 -1.53 -32.26 -18.79
CA ALA A 485 -2.83 -32.49 -19.42
C ALA A 485 -3.68 -31.20 -19.36
N PRO A 486 -3.95 -30.53 -20.50
CA PRO A 486 -4.86 -29.39 -20.51
C PRO A 486 -6.26 -29.83 -20.05
N TYR A 487 -6.87 -29.05 -19.16
CA TYR A 487 -8.25 -29.29 -18.76
C TYR A 487 -9.22 -28.95 -19.92
N PRO A 488 -10.03 -29.91 -20.41
CA PRO A 488 -10.89 -29.67 -21.57
C PRO A 488 -12.20 -28.94 -21.24
N GLY A 489 -12.56 -28.86 -19.95
CA GLY A 489 -13.79 -28.20 -19.50
C GLY A 489 -13.69 -26.68 -19.43
N LYS A 490 -14.79 -26.05 -19.02
CA LYS A 490 -14.87 -24.59 -18.85
C LYS A 490 -14.35 -24.18 -17.47
N VAL A 491 -13.56 -23.11 -17.42
CA VAL A 491 -13.05 -22.55 -16.16
C VAL A 491 -13.57 -21.13 -15.99
N VAL A 492 -14.11 -20.84 -14.81
CA VAL A 492 -14.49 -19.47 -14.42
C VAL A 492 -13.74 -19.09 -13.15
N ILE A 493 -13.14 -17.92 -13.14
CA ILE A 493 -12.44 -17.36 -11.97
C ILE A 493 -13.25 -16.16 -11.47
N ILE A 494 -13.62 -16.13 -10.19
CA ILE A 494 -14.41 -15.03 -9.61
C ILE A 494 -13.49 -14.17 -8.74
N VAL A 495 -13.48 -12.85 -8.97
CA VAL A 495 -12.65 -11.89 -8.24
C VAL A 495 -13.45 -10.68 -7.76
N ASN A 496 -12.98 -10.03 -6.69
CA ASN A 496 -13.52 -8.78 -6.20
C ASN A 496 -12.42 -7.97 -5.44
N SER A 497 -12.79 -6.85 -4.84
CA SER A 497 -11.91 -5.99 -4.01
C SER A 497 -11.23 -6.67 -2.82
N GLU A 498 -11.59 -7.91 -2.47
CA GLU A 498 -10.92 -8.74 -1.44
C GLU A 498 -9.84 -9.64 -2.02
N THR A 499 -9.86 -9.91 -3.34
CA THR A 499 -8.74 -10.53 -4.05
C THR A 499 -7.54 -9.58 -3.95
N LEU A 500 -6.59 -9.90 -3.07
CA LEU A 500 -5.46 -9.04 -2.68
C LEU A 500 -4.17 -9.87 -2.63
N SER A 501 -3.05 -9.28 -3.04
CA SER A 501 -1.70 -9.82 -2.84
C SER A 501 -1.57 -11.26 -3.35
N GLN A 502 -1.28 -12.24 -2.49
CA GLN A 502 -1.17 -13.64 -2.89
C GLN A 502 -2.42 -14.18 -3.62
N SER A 503 -3.62 -13.64 -3.34
CA SER A 503 -4.83 -14.00 -4.09
C SER A 503 -4.82 -13.47 -5.53
N GLU A 504 -4.24 -12.28 -5.76
CA GLU A 504 -4.02 -11.72 -7.09
C GLU A 504 -2.93 -12.51 -7.85
N TRP A 505 -1.82 -12.84 -7.18
CA TRP A 505 -0.76 -13.69 -7.72
C TRP A 505 -1.28 -15.07 -8.14
N ASN A 506 -2.05 -15.72 -7.28
CA ASN A 506 -2.68 -17.01 -7.58
C ASN A 506 -3.71 -16.89 -8.70
N THR A 507 -4.43 -15.77 -8.80
CA THR A 507 -5.36 -15.53 -9.92
C THR A 507 -4.59 -15.42 -11.24
N MET A 508 -3.47 -14.70 -11.27
CA MET A 508 -2.60 -14.63 -12.46
C MET A 508 -2.06 -16.01 -12.85
N ASN A 509 -1.68 -16.82 -11.85
CA ASN A 509 -1.26 -18.19 -12.06
C ASN A 509 -2.38 -19.03 -12.72
N LEU A 510 -3.59 -18.99 -12.15
CA LEU A 510 -4.76 -19.69 -12.70
C LEU A 510 -5.11 -19.24 -14.13
N GLN A 511 -5.02 -17.94 -14.42
CA GLN A 511 -5.24 -17.41 -15.78
C GLN A 511 -4.21 -17.93 -16.79
N ALA A 512 -3.00 -18.25 -16.35
CA ALA A 512 -1.98 -18.83 -17.20
C ALA A 512 -2.08 -20.36 -17.31
N ILE A 513 -2.47 -21.05 -16.23
CA ILE A 513 -2.75 -22.50 -16.24
C ILE A 513 -3.95 -22.80 -17.15
N PHE A 514 -4.99 -21.95 -17.08
CA PHE A 514 -6.23 -22.07 -17.84
C PHE A 514 -6.40 -20.88 -18.78
N PRO A 515 -5.71 -20.84 -19.94
CA PRO A 515 -5.79 -19.72 -20.86
C PRO A 515 -7.19 -19.47 -21.44
N GLN A 516 -8.08 -20.48 -21.40
CA GLN A 516 -9.48 -20.41 -21.77
C GLN A 516 -10.41 -19.89 -20.65
N ALA A 517 -9.88 -19.67 -19.44
CA ALA A 517 -10.70 -19.25 -18.31
C ALA A 517 -11.33 -17.87 -18.55
N ILE A 518 -12.56 -17.71 -18.10
CA ILE A 518 -13.24 -16.42 -18.05
C ILE A 518 -13.17 -15.90 -16.63
N THR A 519 -12.41 -14.83 -16.40
CA THR A 519 -12.36 -14.14 -15.11
C THR A 519 -13.49 -13.13 -15.04
N ILE A 520 -14.32 -13.24 -13.99
CA ILE A 520 -15.50 -12.42 -13.80
C ILE A 520 -15.50 -11.72 -12.43
N GLY A 521 -16.32 -10.68 -12.32
CA GLY A 521 -16.59 -10.00 -11.05
C GLY A 521 -16.18 -8.54 -11.08
N GLU A 522 -15.49 -8.09 -10.04
CA GLU A 522 -15.09 -6.70 -9.83
C GLU A 522 -13.58 -6.54 -9.73
N GLN A 523 -13.11 -5.30 -9.90
CA GLN A 523 -11.68 -4.99 -9.82
C GLN A 523 -11.10 -5.47 -8.49
N SER A 524 -10.00 -6.23 -8.55
CA SER A 524 -9.28 -6.70 -7.37
C SER A 524 -8.57 -5.55 -6.65
N ALA A 525 -7.99 -5.84 -5.48
CA ALA A 525 -7.44 -4.82 -4.60
C ALA A 525 -6.27 -4.03 -5.22
N GLY A 526 -5.58 -4.59 -6.22
CA GLY A 526 -4.51 -3.93 -6.94
C GLY A 526 -3.28 -3.68 -6.07
N ALA A 527 -2.93 -4.62 -5.19
CA ALA A 527 -1.75 -4.55 -4.34
C ALA A 527 -1.08 -5.93 -4.34
N ASP A 528 -0.60 -6.33 -5.52
CA ASP A 528 0.16 -7.56 -5.69
C ASP A 528 1.67 -7.28 -5.51
N GLY A 529 2.33 -8.19 -4.78
CA GLY A 529 3.70 -8.06 -4.32
C GLY A 529 3.84 -8.21 -2.80
N ASP A 530 5.02 -8.63 -2.36
CA ASP A 530 5.26 -8.97 -0.96
C ASP A 530 5.34 -7.73 -0.07
N ILE A 531 4.77 -7.83 1.12
CA ILE A 531 4.75 -6.77 2.12
C ILE A 531 6.15 -6.52 2.67
N LYS A 532 6.50 -5.25 2.89
CA LYS A 532 7.62 -4.84 3.72
C LYS A 532 7.10 -3.97 4.86
N GLN A 533 7.74 -4.08 6.01
CA GLN A 533 7.29 -3.42 7.23
C GLN A 533 8.39 -2.49 7.75
N LEU A 534 8.10 -1.19 7.80
CA LEU A 534 8.98 -0.20 8.41
C LEU A 534 8.42 0.20 9.77
N HIS A 535 9.21 0.09 10.84
CA HIS A 535 8.83 0.71 12.10
C HIS A 535 9.12 2.23 12.09
N LEU A 536 8.14 2.99 12.55
CA LEU A 536 8.18 4.44 12.68
C LEU A 536 8.15 4.84 14.15
N PRO A 537 8.85 5.94 14.51
CA PRO A 537 8.80 6.49 15.86
C PRO A 537 7.38 6.67 16.39
N GLY A 538 7.15 6.36 17.67
CA GLY A 538 5.83 6.31 18.28
C GLY A 538 5.22 4.91 18.34
N GLY A 539 5.94 3.88 17.89
CA GLY A 539 5.49 2.48 17.96
C GLY A 539 4.51 2.11 16.84
N TYR A 540 4.65 2.71 15.66
CA TYR A 540 3.82 2.39 14.49
C TYR A 540 4.60 1.52 13.51
N THR A 541 3.88 0.65 12.80
CA THR A 541 4.40 -0.12 11.68
C THR A 541 3.73 0.34 10.40
N PHE A 542 4.55 0.70 9.42
CA PHE A 542 4.15 1.07 8.07
C PHE A 542 4.37 -0.11 7.14
N ASP A 543 3.27 -0.77 6.78
CA ASP A 543 3.24 -1.88 5.82
C ASP A 543 3.10 -1.32 4.40
N PHE A 544 3.84 -1.83 3.42
CA PHE A 544 3.75 -1.42 2.02
C PHE A 544 4.22 -2.54 1.07
N THR A 545 3.78 -2.53 -0.19
CA THR A 545 4.27 -3.44 -1.23
C THR A 545 5.76 -3.17 -1.49
N GLY A 546 6.61 -4.19 -1.36
CA GLY A 546 8.06 -4.08 -1.58
C GLY A 546 8.59 -4.68 -2.88
N ASN A 547 7.78 -5.46 -3.59
CA ASN A 547 8.14 -6.05 -4.89
C ASN A 547 7.10 -5.68 -5.94
N ALA A 548 7.53 -5.44 -7.18
CA ALA A 548 6.61 -5.08 -8.27
C ALA A 548 6.19 -6.32 -9.07
N ILE A 549 4.88 -6.52 -9.20
CA ILE A 549 4.29 -7.56 -10.06
C ILE A 549 3.68 -6.93 -11.31
N ILE A 550 4.13 -7.38 -12.48
CA ILE A 550 3.71 -6.89 -13.80
C ILE A 550 3.33 -8.08 -14.66
N TYR A 551 2.18 -8.03 -15.34
CA TYR A 551 1.85 -9.02 -16.38
C TYR A 551 2.93 -9.05 -17.47
N ASN A 552 3.09 -10.19 -18.14
CA ASN A 552 4.08 -10.33 -19.22
C ASN A 552 3.86 -9.35 -20.39
N ASN A 553 2.62 -8.88 -20.60
CA ASN A 553 2.29 -7.85 -21.57
C ASN A 553 2.61 -6.41 -21.10
N GLY A 554 3.17 -6.23 -19.91
CA GLY A 554 3.55 -4.93 -19.34
C GLY A 554 2.46 -4.23 -18.52
N ARG A 555 1.28 -4.82 -18.34
CA ARG A 555 0.24 -4.26 -17.47
C ARG A 555 0.62 -4.42 -16.00
N GLU A 556 0.72 -3.32 -15.27
CA GLU A 556 0.95 -3.31 -13.81
C GLU A 556 -0.21 -3.97 -13.06
N ALA A 557 0.09 -4.80 -12.06
CA ALA A 557 -0.93 -5.30 -11.13
C ALA A 557 -1.27 -4.25 -10.06
N GLN A 558 -0.29 -3.47 -9.60
CA GLN A 558 -0.51 -2.37 -8.65
C GLN A 558 -1.54 -1.37 -9.20
N GLN A 559 -2.50 -0.96 -8.36
CA GLN A 559 -3.69 -0.13 -8.65
C GLN A 559 -4.70 -0.74 -9.63
N ASN A 560 -4.25 -1.47 -10.65
CA ASN A 560 -5.13 -2.01 -11.69
C ASN A 560 -5.81 -3.33 -11.29
N GLY A 561 -5.16 -4.14 -10.46
CA GLY A 561 -5.59 -5.48 -10.11
C GLY A 561 -5.42 -6.49 -11.25
N VAL A 562 -6.03 -7.66 -11.12
CA VAL A 562 -5.95 -8.75 -12.11
C VAL A 562 -6.73 -8.44 -13.39
N ARG A 563 -6.48 -9.21 -14.46
CA ARG A 563 -7.26 -9.13 -15.70
C ARG A 563 -8.67 -9.67 -15.46
N ILE A 564 -9.68 -9.01 -16.01
CA ILE A 564 -11.09 -9.41 -15.92
C ILE A 564 -11.68 -9.40 -17.32
N GLU A 565 -12.14 -10.56 -17.80
CA GLU A 565 -12.78 -10.70 -19.11
C GLU A 565 -14.21 -10.17 -19.10
N GLN A 566 -14.95 -10.37 -18.01
CA GLN A 566 -16.33 -9.91 -17.89
C GLN A 566 -16.62 -9.29 -16.52
N ARG A 567 -16.94 -7.99 -16.50
CA ARG A 567 -17.35 -7.31 -15.27
C ARG A 567 -18.75 -7.76 -14.85
N VAL A 568 -18.90 -8.13 -13.57
CA VAL A 568 -20.16 -8.52 -12.94
C VAL A 568 -20.23 -7.83 -11.57
N PRO A 569 -20.62 -6.54 -11.54
CA PRO A 569 -20.68 -5.78 -10.29
C PRO A 569 -21.83 -6.24 -9.40
N GLN A 570 -21.66 -6.10 -8.08
CA GLN A 570 -22.79 -6.20 -7.17
C GLN A 570 -23.85 -5.15 -7.51
N THR A 571 -25.11 -5.54 -7.49
CA THR A 571 -26.23 -4.65 -7.79
C THR A 571 -27.04 -4.39 -6.53
N ARG A 572 -27.80 -3.29 -6.52
CA ARG A 572 -28.78 -3.05 -5.45
C ARG A 572 -29.72 -4.25 -5.29
N GLN A 573 -30.15 -4.86 -6.39
CA GLN A 573 -31.05 -6.02 -6.33
C GLN A 573 -30.38 -7.24 -5.69
N SER A 574 -29.15 -7.59 -6.10
CA SER A 574 -28.43 -8.75 -5.54
C SER A 574 -28.15 -8.57 -4.05
N LEU A 575 -27.74 -7.37 -3.64
CA LEU A 575 -27.50 -7.05 -2.23
C LEU A 575 -28.77 -7.10 -1.38
N LEU A 576 -29.92 -6.68 -1.92
CA LEU A 576 -31.20 -6.71 -1.19
C LEU A 576 -31.83 -8.10 -1.14
N SER A 577 -31.65 -8.93 -2.18
CA SER A 577 -32.15 -10.32 -2.19
C SER A 577 -31.21 -11.31 -1.50
N GLY A 578 -29.94 -10.95 -1.31
CA GLY A 578 -28.91 -11.86 -0.82
C GLY A 578 -28.40 -12.87 -1.87
N SER A 579 -28.66 -12.62 -3.16
CA SER A 579 -28.17 -13.45 -4.26
C SER A 579 -26.70 -13.15 -4.55
N ASP A 580 -25.91 -14.22 -4.76
CA ASP A 580 -24.55 -14.11 -5.26
C ASP A 580 -24.54 -14.07 -6.80
N ILE A 581 -24.80 -12.87 -7.33
CA ILE A 581 -24.90 -12.65 -8.79
C ILE A 581 -23.63 -13.08 -9.54
N GLN A 582 -22.46 -13.03 -8.90
CA GLN A 582 -21.19 -13.43 -9.52
C GLN A 582 -21.10 -14.95 -9.60
N LEU A 583 -21.42 -15.67 -8.52
CA LEU A 583 -21.46 -17.13 -8.54
C LEU A 583 -22.55 -17.66 -9.48
N ASP A 584 -23.74 -17.07 -9.46
CA ASP A 584 -24.84 -17.40 -10.37
C ASP A 584 -24.41 -17.23 -11.84
N THR A 585 -23.67 -16.16 -12.14
CA THR A 585 -23.12 -15.91 -13.48
C THR A 585 -22.06 -16.95 -13.85
N ALA A 586 -21.17 -17.32 -12.93
CA ALA A 586 -20.16 -18.34 -13.17
C ALA A 586 -20.78 -19.70 -13.52
N ILE A 587 -21.78 -20.14 -12.76
CA ILE A 587 -22.54 -21.38 -13.03
C ILE A 587 -23.20 -21.31 -14.40
N LYS A 588 -23.79 -20.16 -14.77
CA LYS A 588 -24.41 -19.96 -16.09
C LYS A 588 -23.39 -20.09 -17.23
N LEU A 589 -22.21 -19.47 -17.11
CA LEU A 589 -21.16 -19.54 -18.13
C LEU A 589 -20.67 -20.97 -18.39
N ILE A 590 -20.54 -21.76 -17.33
CA ILE A 590 -20.15 -23.17 -17.46
C ILE A 590 -21.23 -24.00 -18.16
N ARG A 591 -22.51 -23.72 -17.89
CA ARG A 591 -23.66 -24.45 -18.45
C ARG A 591 -24.07 -24.03 -19.86
N GLN A 592 -23.56 -22.92 -20.36
CA GLN A 592 -23.80 -22.57 -21.76
C GLN A 592 -23.24 -23.67 -22.65
N PRO A 593 -23.91 -24.03 -23.76
CA PRO A 593 -23.40 -25.03 -24.70
C PRO A 593 -22.07 -24.62 -25.35
#